data_AF-A0A377W7C8-F1
#
_entry.id   AF-A0A377W7C8-F1
#
_cell.length_a   1.000
_cell.length_b   1.000
_cell.length_c   1.000
_cell.angle_alpha   90.00
_cell.angle_beta   90.00
_cell.angle_gamma   90.00
#
_symmetry.space_group_name_H-M   'P 1'
#
loop_
_entity.id
_entity.type
_entity.pdbx_description
1 polymer ?
#
loop_
_entity_poly.entity_id
_entity_poly.type
_entity_poly.pdbx_seq_one_letter_code
_entity_poly.pdbx_strand_id
1 'polypeptide(L)'
;MANVRRFYSPDARAGFFGISPHTTRAELQRAVFEGLAFAIVDALQGYPQGGELYLTGGGAASATWLQIIADCTGRTVVSQRL
;
A
#
# COMPACT_ATOMS: atom_id res chain seq x y z
N MET A 1 -17.01 -14.73 16.04
CA MET A 1 -15.82 -14.42 15.23
C MET A 1 -16.27 -14.14 13.80
N ALA A 2 -16.52 -12.88 13.45
CA ALA A 2 -17.01 -12.52 12.11
C ALA A 2 -15.84 -12.49 11.12
N ASN A 3 -15.91 -13.37 10.13
CA ASN A 3 -14.99 -13.53 9.00
C ASN A 3 -15.23 -12.51 7.87
N VAL A 4 -15.52 -11.26 8.20
CA VAL A 4 -15.60 -10.19 7.19
C VAL A 4 -14.18 -9.80 6.80
N ARG A 5 -13.78 -10.16 5.57
CA ARG A 5 -12.61 -9.58 4.92
C ARG A 5 -12.85 -8.06 4.84
N ARG A 6 -12.08 -7.26 5.56
CA ARG A 6 -12.27 -5.80 5.69
C ARG A 6 -12.42 -5.05 4.35
N PHE A 7 -11.90 -5.60 3.25
CA PHE A 7 -11.92 -5.00 1.91
C PHE A 7 -12.92 -5.62 0.92
N TYR A 8 -13.75 -6.59 1.33
CA TYR A 8 -14.65 -7.26 0.36
C TYR A 8 -15.94 -6.46 0.16
N SER A 9 -16.06 -5.85 -1.02
CA SER A 9 -17.31 -5.26 -1.53
C SER A 9 -17.44 -5.64 -3.01
N PRO A 10 -18.47 -6.41 -3.41
CA PRO A 10 -18.65 -6.86 -4.80
C PRO A 10 -18.76 -5.71 -5.80
N ASP A 11 -19.32 -4.58 -5.34
CA ASP A 11 -19.60 -3.41 -6.15
C ASP A 11 -18.45 -2.39 -6.14
N ALA A 12 -17.36 -2.64 -5.40
CA ALA A 12 -16.23 -1.73 -5.34
C ALA A 12 -15.56 -1.57 -6.70
N ARG A 13 -15.20 -0.32 -7.02
CA ARG A 13 -14.43 0.05 -8.22
C ARG A 13 -13.33 1.02 -7.83
N ALA A 14 -12.22 0.95 -8.56
CA ALA A 14 -11.13 1.90 -8.38
C ALA A 14 -11.55 3.30 -8.85
N GLY A 15 -10.98 4.33 -8.24
CA GLY A 15 -11.18 5.72 -8.61
C GLY A 15 -9.99 6.57 -8.19
N PHE A 16 -9.79 7.68 -8.90
CA PHE A 16 -8.86 8.73 -8.52
C PHE A 16 -9.66 9.95 -8.09
N PHE A 17 -9.21 10.62 -7.03
CA PHE A 17 -9.80 11.86 -6.52
C PHE A 17 -8.74 12.97 -6.53
N GLY A 18 -9.17 14.23 -6.67
CA GLY A 18 -8.26 15.38 -6.63
C GLY A 18 -7.41 15.60 -7.89
N ILE A 19 -7.79 15.01 -9.02
CA ILE A 19 -7.11 15.25 -10.30
C ILE A 19 -7.32 16.70 -10.76
N SER A 20 -6.27 17.31 -11.29
CA SER A 20 -6.29 18.63 -11.93
C SER A 20 -5.63 18.58 -13.32
N PRO A 21 -5.73 19.64 -14.14
CA PRO A 21 -5.02 19.72 -15.42
C PRO A 21 -3.49 19.62 -15.32
N HIS A 22 -2.92 19.85 -14.13
CA HIS A 22 -1.48 19.74 -13.88
C HIS A 22 -1.06 18.34 -13.43
N THR A 23 -2.02 17.45 -13.14
CA THR A 23 -1.72 16.09 -12.70
C THR A 23 -1.07 15.30 -13.82
N THR A 24 0.11 14.79 -13.54
CA THR A 24 0.96 14.03 -14.45
C THR A 24 0.68 12.52 -14.37
N ARG A 25 1.10 11.79 -15.40
CA ARG A 25 1.08 10.31 -15.38
C ARG A 25 1.87 9.74 -14.21
N ALA A 26 3.00 10.35 -13.86
CA ALA A 26 3.84 9.89 -12.75
C ALA A 26 3.12 10.03 -11.41
N GLU A 27 2.35 11.11 -11.21
CA GLU A 27 1.54 11.31 -10.00
C GLU A 27 0.36 10.32 -9.95
N LEU A 28 -0.27 10.01 -11.08
CA LEU A 28 -1.29 8.95 -11.11
C LEU A 28 -0.70 7.58 -10.77
N GLN A 29 0.48 7.25 -11.29
CA GLN A 29 1.18 6.01 -10.95
C GLN A 29 1.53 5.96 -9.46
N ARG A 30 2.06 7.06 -8.92
CA ARG A 30 2.37 7.20 -7.49
C ARG A 30 1.10 7.04 -6.64
N ALA A 31 -0.02 7.64 -7.03
CA ALA A 31 -1.29 7.52 -6.31
C ALA A 31 -1.82 6.08 -6.27
N VAL A 32 -1.59 5.28 -7.32
CA VAL A 32 -1.91 3.83 -7.28
C VAL A 32 -1.07 3.14 -6.20
N PHE A 33 0.24 3.37 -6.19
CA PHE A 33 1.13 2.78 -5.18
C PHE A 33 0.73 3.24 -3.78
N GLU A 34 0.60 4.53 -3.52
CA GLU A 34 0.16 5.04 -2.20
C GLU A 34 -1.20 4.46 -1.76
N GLY A 35 -2.16 4.31 -2.68
CA GLY A 35 -3.44 3.66 -2.40
C GLY A 35 -3.29 2.20 -1.93
N LEU A 36 -2.40 1.43 -2.56
CA LEU A 36 -2.08 0.07 -2.11
C LEU A 36 -1.39 0.08 -0.74
N ALA A 37 -0.62 1.13 -0.41
CA ALA A 37 0.13 1.22 0.84
C ALA A 37 -0.83 1.55 1.99
N PHE A 38 -1.82 2.39 1.76
CA PHE A 38 -2.88 2.65 2.72
C PHE A 38 -3.72 1.40 3.02
N ALA A 39 -3.95 0.51 2.04
CA ALA A 39 -4.58 -0.78 2.31
C ALA A 39 -3.72 -1.65 3.27
N ILE A 40 -2.39 -1.54 3.21
CA ILE A 40 -1.49 -2.20 4.17
C ILE A 40 -1.59 -1.54 5.56
N VAL A 41 -1.63 -0.21 5.64
CA VAL A 41 -1.84 0.53 6.90
C VAL A 41 -3.13 0.07 7.59
N ASP A 42 -4.23 -0.03 6.83
CA ASP A 42 -5.52 -0.52 7.32
C ASP A 42 -5.45 -1.98 7.79
N ALA A 43 -4.71 -2.83 7.06
CA ALA A 43 -4.50 -4.23 7.44
C ALA A 43 -3.68 -4.37 8.73
N LEU A 44 -2.78 -3.43 9.02
CA LEU A 44 -1.97 -3.38 10.22
C LEU A 44 -2.72 -2.83 11.44
N GLN A 45 -3.95 -2.32 11.28
CA GLN A 45 -4.75 -1.87 12.42
C GLN A 45 -5.03 -3.03 13.40
N GLY A 46 -4.60 -2.84 14.64
CA GLY A 46 -4.67 -3.84 15.72
C GLY A 46 -3.38 -4.62 15.94
N TYR A 47 -2.36 -4.43 15.10
CA TYR A 47 -1.01 -4.95 15.35
C TYR A 47 -0.18 -3.94 16.17
N PRO A 48 0.79 -4.40 16.99
CA PRO A 48 1.72 -3.52 17.69
C PRO A 48 2.45 -2.59 16.73
N GLN A 49 2.73 -1.36 17.17
CA GLN A 49 3.52 -0.40 16.41
C GLN A 49 5.00 -0.85 16.31
N GLY A 50 5.68 -0.41 15.25
CA GLY A 50 7.10 -0.73 15.01
C GLY A 50 7.37 -2.11 14.40
N GLY A 51 8.63 -2.55 14.41
CA GLY A 51 9.06 -3.80 13.77
C GLY A 51 9.22 -3.70 12.25
N GLU A 52 9.67 -4.79 11.63
CA GLU A 52 9.95 -4.87 10.21
C GLU A 52 8.81 -5.53 9.43
N LEU A 53 8.56 -5.02 8.22
CA LEU A 53 7.66 -5.64 7.26
C LEU A 53 8.48 -6.35 6.19
N TYR A 54 8.34 -7.67 6.10
CA TYR A 54 9.00 -8.47 5.07
C TYR A 54 8.10 -8.56 3.84
N LEU A 55 8.51 -7.94 2.74
CA LEU A 55 7.78 -7.99 1.48
C LEU A 55 8.28 -9.14 0.60
N THR A 56 7.34 -9.89 0.05
CA THR A 56 7.59 -11.00 -0.87
C THR A 56 6.76 -10.83 -2.16
N GLY A 57 7.04 -11.65 -3.17
CA GLY A 57 6.39 -11.58 -4.48
C GLY A 57 6.93 -10.48 -5.39
N GLY A 58 6.33 -10.30 -6.56
CA GLY A 58 6.86 -9.40 -7.61
C GLY A 58 7.02 -7.94 -7.18
N GLY A 59 6.19 -7.45 -6.25
CA GLY A 59 6.29 -6.10 -5.71
C GLY A 59 7.57 -5.86 -4.89
N ALA A 60 8.17 -6.91 -4.33
CA ALA A 60 9.40 -6.80 -3.54
C ALA A 60 10.62 -6.38 -4.37
N ALA A 61 10.59 -6.56 -5.70
CA ALA A 61 11.66 -6.14 -6.58
C ALA A 61 11.73 -4.60 -6.78
N SER A 62 10.69 -3.86 -6.40
CA SER A 62 10.62 -2.41 -6.59
C SER A 62 11.08 -1.66 -5.34
N ALA A 63 12.29 -1.11 -5.38
CA ALA A 63 12.83 -0.29 -4.29
C ALA A 63 11.95 0.92 -3.96
N THR A 64 11.41 1.58 -4.99
CA THR A 64 10.45 2.69 -4.81
C THR A 64 9.20 2.23 -4.08
N TRP A 65 8.71 1.02 -4.36
CA TRP A 65 7.52 0.50 -3.70
C TRP A 65 7.75 0.18 -2.23
N LEU A 66 8.90 -0.43 -1.91
CA LEU A 66 9.31 -0.67 -0.51
C LEU A 66 9.35 0.65 0.27
N GLN A 67 9.91 1.70 -0.31
CA GLN A 67 10.00 3.01 0.34
C GLN A 67 8.62 3.63 0.58
N ILE A 68 7.70 3.56 -0.39
CA ILE A 68 6.33 4.09 -0.21
C ILE A 68 5.62 3.36 0.94
N ILE A 69 5.74 2.03 1.02
CA ILE A 69 5.16 1.28 2.14
C ILE A 69 5.81 1.72 3.46
N ALA A 70 7.13 1.91 3.50
CA ALA A 70 7.83 2.36 4.69
C ALA A 70 7.33 3.73 5.17
N ASP A 71 7.22 4.68 4.24
CA ASP A 71 6.74 6.04 4.51
C ASP A 71 5.29 6.04 5.02
N CYS A 72 4.40 5.27 4.39
CA CYS A 72 3.00 5.20 4.79
C CYS A 72 2.77 4.46 6.11
N THR A 73 3.55 3.40 6.39
CA THR A 73 3.36 2.56 7.57
C THR A 73 4.17 3.00 8.79
N GLY A 74 5.20 3.83 8.59
CA GLY A 74 6.16 4.20 9.61
C GLY A 74 7.04 3.03 10.08
N ARG A 75 7.19 1.98 9.25
CA ARG A 75 7.94 0.76 9.57
C ARG A 75 9.07 0.53 8.58
N THR A 76 10.13 -0.13 9.03
CA THR A 76 11.18 -0.63 8.12
C THR A 76 10.60 -1.70 7.21
N VAL A 77 10.79 -1.58 5.91
CA VAL A 77 10.34 -2.59 4.93
C VAL A 77 11.55 -3.27 4.31
N VAL A 78 11.59 -4.59 4.40
CA VAL A 78 12.69 -5.43 3.95
C VAL A 78 12.19 -6.32 2.80
N SER A 79 12.86 -6.24 1.65
CA SER A 79 12.62 -7.22 0.57
C SER A 79 13.39 -8.49 0.89
N GLN A 80 12.71 -9.64 0.89
CA GLN A 80 13.42 -10.91 0.82
C GLN A 80 13.88 -11.14 -0.62
N ARG A 81 15.18 -10.96 -0.87
CA ARG A 81 15.82 -11.56 -2.06
C ARG A 81 15.92 -13.07 -1.81
N LEU A 82 15.18 -13.84 -2.59
CA LEU A 82 15.49 -15.25 -2.84
C LEU A 82 16.69 -15.34 -3.79
#